data_AF-A0A0S8FMW9-F1
#
_entry.id   AF-A0A0S8FMW9-F1
#
_cell.length_a   1.000
_cell.length_b   1.000
_cell.length_c   1.000
_cell.angle_alpha   90.00
_cell.angle_beta   90.00
_cell.angle_gamma   90.00
#
_symmetry.space_group_name_H-M   'P 1'
#
loop_
_entity.id
_entity.type
_entity.pdbx_description
1 polymer ?
#
loop_
_entity_poly.entity_id
_entity_poly.type
_entity_poly.pdbx_seq_one_letter_code
_entity_poly.pdbx_strand_id
1 'polypeptide(L)'
;MVRPGLWRLAPEFVTKPWGLVHGDALRFTGIEVGLGEIWLASAQTGPGNYSNTVADPALRRTLAELLAEADGALDELLGARVCAHLDGNPHRGKTEAWYIRATEGRTGVAAGPRTEEAAGRLQHIIRTEGLPPDVERWSDDVRRLFGLVEPLKGGEVFLAPAGTLHTMFAVGPESRLIIDEIQQGYGESRLPTLTKILAVQNDLLSVQVHPGDATVAAAASGEMEVDQDLQANPTVRIYDFGRRPGEHPELGFRLVDPGGGLRRVAPVAVELEEGRTIEVMVADPHFTKNRFTLKSGATGGLGLIYGSYRIMHCLKGEAELSAASRAMPVRRGDTVFVPACLEEELRITAATDCAYFDDAFPDVAVLSKFLGTHGVSASRIESLLAPPRALEAGS
;
A
#
# COMPACT_ATOMS: atom_id res chain seq x y z
N MET A 1 23.66 -17.94 -9.34
CA MET A 1 22.51 -18.30 -8.51
C MET A 1 22.53 -17.43 -7.27
N VAL A 2 21.51 -16.59 -7.11
CA VAL A 2 21.35 -15.72 -5.94
C VAL A 2 21.02 -16.62 -4.75
N ARG A 3 21.83 -16.61 -3.69
CA ARG A 3 21.51 -17.34 -2.47
C ARG A 3 20.46 -16.54 -1.67
N PRO A 4 19.41 -17.18 -1.15
CA PRO A 4 18.49 -16.53 -0.22
C PRO A 4 19.25 -15.91 0.95
N GLY A 5 18.86 -14.70 1.34
CA GLY A 5 19.44 -13.99 2.46
C GLY A 5 18.60 -12.77 2.82
N LEU A 6 18.84 -12.22 4.00
CA LEU A 6 18.28 -10.92 4.38
C LEU A 6 18.83 -9.83 3.45
N TRP A 7 17.94 -9.06 2.83
CA TRP A 7 18.27 -8.04 1.83
C TRP A 7 17.72 -6.68 2.26
N ARG A 8 18.60 -5.76 2.66
CA ARG A 8 18.21 -4.36 2.90
C ARG A 8 17.96 -3.67 1.56
N LEU A 9 16.79 -3.06 1.41
CA LEU A 9 16.38 -2.36 0.21
C LEU A 9 16.70 -0.86 0.35
N ALA A 10 17.30 -0.28 -0.70
CA ALA A 10 17.40 1.17 -0.83
C ALA A 10 16.03 1.72 -1.26
N PRO A 11 15.47 2.72 -0.56
CA PRO A 11 14.21 3.35 -0.97
C PRO A 11 14.40 4.16 -2.26
N GLU A 12 13.36 4.20 -3.09
CA GLU A 12 13.30 5.07 -4.26
C GLU A 12 12.38 6.26 -3.93
N PHE A 13 12.90 7.48 -4.14
CA PHE A 13 12.18 8.72 -3.82
C PHE A 13 11.61 9.33 -5.09
N VAL A 14 10.30 9.57 -5.10
CA VAL A 14 9.59 10.09 -6.27
C VAL A 14 9.03 11.46 -5.96
N THR A 15 9.42 12.44 -6.76
CA THR A 15 8.88 13.80 -6.66
C THR A 15 7.49 13.88 -7.29
N LYS A 16 6.58 14.61 -6.65
CA LYS A 16 5.21 14.84 -7.15
C LYS A 16 4.81 16.30 -6.90
N PRO A 17 3.91 16.87 -7.74
CA PRO A 17 3.44 18.24 -7.55
C PRO A 17 2.71 18.44 -6.21
N TRP A 18 2.04 17.41 -5.70
CA TRP A 18 1.33 17.42 -4.42
C TRP A 18 2.20 17.05 -3.21
N GLY A 19 3.50 16.85 -3.43
CA GLY A 19 4.42 16.27 -2.44
C GLY A 19 4.82 17.23 -1.31
N LEU A 20 5.37 16.68 -0.23
CA LEU A 20 5.94 17.46 0.88
C LEU A 20 7.10 18.34 0.39
N VAL A 21 6.95 19.66 0.48
CA VAL A 21 7.92 20.62 -0.06
C VAL A 21 9.02 20.91 0.95
N HIS A 22 10.28 20.81 0.49
CA HIS A 22 11.41 21.22 1.31
C HIS A 22 11.49 22.76 1.41
N GLY A 23 11.07 23.32 2.56
CA GLY A 23 10.97 24.78 2.75
C GLY A 23 12.26 25.56 2.48
N ASP A 24 13.42 25.07 2.95
CA ASP A 24 14.69 25.77 2.66
C ASP A 24 15.08 25.71 1.18
N ALA A 25 14.88 24.57 0.51
CA ALA A 25 15.16 24.44 -0.92
C ALA A 25 14.29 25.41 -1.73
N LEU A 26 12.99 25.48 -1.42
CA LEU A 26 12.09 26.45 -2.04
C LEU A 26 12.56 27.89 -1.78
N ARG A 27 12.87 28.25 -0.52
CA ARG A 27 13.31 29.61 -0.17
C ARG A 27 14.59 30.03 -0.90
N PHE A 28 15.55 29.13 -1.05
CA PHE A 28 16.86 29.45 -1.65
C PHE A 28 16.86 29.37 -3.18
N THR A 29 16.06 28.48 -3.77
CA THR A 29 16.09 28.22 -5.22
C THR A 29 14.90 28.79 -5.97
N GLY A 30 13.79 29.07 -5.29
CA GLY A 30 12.50 29.37 -5.92
C GLY A 30 11.84 28.17 -6.60
N ILE A 31 12.40 26.96 -6.46
CA ILE A 31 11.91 25.74 -7.10
C ILE A 31 11.24 24.86 -6.06
N GLU A 32 10.00 24.46 -6.33
CA GLU A 32 9.29 23.48 -5.51
C GLU A 32 9.77 22.07 -5.85
N VAL A 33 10.28 21.37 -4.83
CA VAL A 33 10.62 19.94 -4.89
C VAL A 33 9.80 19.24 -3.84
N GLY A 34 8.66 18.69 -4.26
CA GLY A 34 7.74 17.94 -3.40
C GLY A 34 8.09 16.47 -3.36
N LEU A 35 8.44 15.93 -2.19
CA LEU A 35 8.55 14.48 -1.98
C LEU A 35 7.15 13.89 -1.89
N GLY A 36 6.71 13.19 -2.94
CA GLY A 36 5.35 12.64 -3.00
C GLY A 36 5.28 11.16 -2.62
N GLU A 37 6.21 10.34 -3.12
CA GLU A 37 6.23 8.91 -2.83
C GLU A 37 7.62 8.45 -2.38
N ILE A 38 7.65 7.47 -1.48
CA ILE A 38 8.86 6.72 -1.12
C ILE A 38 8.55 5.24 -1.31
N TRP A 39 9.11 4.63 -2.36
CA TRP A 39 8.90 3.21 -2.63
C TRP A 39 9.87 2.41 -1.77
N LEU A 40 9.33 1.59 -0.87
CA LEU A 40 10.10 0.87 0.15
C LEU A 40 10.45 -0.55 -0.28
N ALA A 41 9.51 -1.22 -0.94
CA ALA A 41 9.70 -2.55 -1.50
C ALA A 41 8.84 -2.73 -2.76
N SER A 42 9.50 -2.83 -3.90
CA SER A 42 8.90 -2.97 -5.20
C SER A 42 9.79 -3.79 -6.13
N ALA A 43 9.15 -4.63 -6.93
CA ALA A 43 9.73 -5.32 -8.07
C ALA A 43 9.07 -4.93 -9.40
N GLN A 44 8.45 -3.74 -9.44
CA GLN A 44 7.80 -3.22 -10.63
C GLN A 44 8.83 -2.88 -11.72
N THR A 45 8.47 -3.15 -12.97
CA THR A 45 9.30 -2.91 -14.15
C THR A 45 8.56 -2.05 -15.16
N GLY A 46 9.29 -1.48 -16.12
CA GLY A 46 8.73 -0.63 -17.18
C GLY A 46 8.73 0.87 -16.88
N PRO A 47 8.32 1.70 -17.85
CA PRO A 47 8.40 3.16 -17.75
C PRO A 47 7.61 3.72 -16.56
N GLY A 48 8.26 4.56 -15.75
CA GLY A 48 7.63 5.22 -14.59
C GLY A 48 7.43 4.33 -13.36
N ASN A 49 7.85 3.06 -13.44
CA ASN A 49 7.88 2.12 -12.33
C ASN A 49 9.30 1.99 -11.76
N TYR A 50 9.40 1.58 -10.50
CA TYR A 50 10.68 1.43 -9.80
C TYR A 50 10.79 0.06 -9.17
N SER A 51 12.00 -0.52 -9.20
CA SER A 51 12.36 -1.65 -8.35
C SER A 51 13.52 -1.27 -7.44
N ASN A 52 13.36 -1.56 -6.15
CA ASN A 52 14.34 -1.18 -5.14
C ASN A 52 15.65 -1.94 -5.32
N THR A 53 16.77 -1.22 -5.24
CA THR A 53 18.11 -1.81 -5.23
C THR A 53 18.39 -2.51 -3.89
N VAL A 54 19.02 -3.69 -3.92
CA VAL A 54 19.52 -4.32 -2.70
C VAL A 54 20.84 -3.64 -2.27
N ALA A 55 20.74 -2.89 -1.18
CA ALA A 55 21.82 -2.10 -0.60
C ALA A 55 22.74 -2.92 0.30
N ASP A 56 22.18 -3.91 1.01
CA ASP A 56 22.94 -4.80 1.88
C ASP A 56 22.41 -6.25 1.81
N PRO A 57 23.16 -7.21 1.24
CA PRO A 57 24.51 -7.05 0.73
C PRO A 57 24.50 -6.13 -0.50
N ALA A 58 25.59 -5.43 -0.79
CA ALA A 58 25.66 -4.50 -1.92
C ALA A 58 25.70 -5.25 -3.26
N LEU A 59 24.59 -5.87 -3.65
CA LEU A 59 24.48 -6.73 -4.82
C LEU A 59 24.50 -5.93 -6.13
N ARG A 60 24.23 -4.61 -6.07
CA ARG A 60 24.07 -3.73 -7.24
C ARG A 60 23.04 -4.26 -8.25
N ARG A 61 22.02 -4.90 -7.72
CA ARG A 61 20.87 -5.44 -8.46
C ARG A 61 19.60 -4.95 -7.79
N THR A 62 18.57 -4.76 -8.58
CA THR A 62 17.21 -4.50 -8.13
C THR A 62 16.52 -5.79 -7.69
N LEU A 63 15.49 -5.67 -6.87
CA LEU A 63 14.66 -6.81 -6.47
C LEU A 63 14.03 -7.50 -7.68
N ALA A 64 13.58 -6.74 -8.68
CA ALA A 64 13.04 -7.29 -9.92
C ALA A 64 14.06 -8.17 -10.68
N GLU A 65 15.30 -7.70 -10.82
CA GLU A 65 16.37 -8.50 -11.45
C GLU A 65 16.65 -9.79 -10.67
N LEU A 66 16.73 -9.71 -9.34
CA LEU A 66 17.01 -10.88 -8.50
C LEU A 66 15.88 -11.92 -8.58
N LEU A 67 14.62 -11.48 -8.57
CA LEU A 67 13.47 -12.37 -8.71
C LEU A 67 13.36 -12.97 -10.11
N ALA A 68 13.71 -12.22 -11.17
CA ALA A 68 13.71 -12.73 -12.53
C ALA A 68 14.83 -13.76 -12.79
N GLU A 69 15.99 -13.61 -12.13
CA GLU A 69 17.12 -14.55 -12.25
C GLU A 69 16.98 -15.80 -11.35
N ALA A 70 15.98 -15.86 -10.46
CA ALA A 70 15.79 -16.94 -9.49
C ALA A 70 15.11 -18.19 -10.08
N ASP A 71 15.47 -18.58 -11.31
CA ASP A 71 14.89 -19.73 -12.00
C ASP A 71 15.09 -21.03 -11.20
N GLY A 72 13.99 -21.71 -10.88
CA GLY A 72 13.95 -22.90 -10.02
C GLY A 72 14.11 -22.66 -8.50
N ALA A 73 14.33 -21.42 -8.05
CA ALA A 73 14.49 -21.06 -6.63
C ALA A 73 13.48 -19.99 -6.14
N LEU A 74 12.55 -19.56 -7.00
CA LEU A 74 11.58 -18.52 -6.67
C LEU A 74 10.68 -18.91 -5.48
N ASP A 75 10.34 -20.20 -5.35
CA ASP A 75 9.60 -20.74 -4.20
C ASP A 75 10.32 -20.54 -2.87
N GLU A 76 11.66 -20.61 -2.86
CA GLU A 76 12.45 -20.33 -1.65
C GLU A 76 12.40 -18.84 -1.30
N LEU A 77 12.36 -17.97 -2.31
CA LEU A 77 12.33 -16.53 -2.11
C LEU A 77 10.95 -16.00 -1.71
N LEU A 78 9.89 -16.46 -2.37
CA LEU A 78 8.54 -15.90 -2.24
C LEU A 78 7.54 -16.82 -1.54
N GLY A 79 7.81 -18.12 -1.53
CA GLY A 79 6.90 -19.16 -1.06
C GLY A 79 6.06 -19.75 -2.20
N ALA A 80 5.81 -21.07 -2.15
CA ALA A 80 5.10 -21.79 -3.21
C ALA A 80 3.70 -21.24 -3.52
N ARG A 81 2.98 -20.75 -2.49
CA ARG A 81 1.66 -20.13 -2.66
C ARG A 81 1.74 -18.83 -3.49
N VAL A 82 2.78 -18.04 -3.27
CA VAL A 82 2.99 -16.80 -4.04
C VAL A 82 3.28 -17.13 -5.49
N CYS A 83 4.16 -18.09 -5.76
CA CYS A 83 4.48 -18.50 -7.13
C CYS A 83 3.24 -19.04 -7.84
N ALA A 84 2.46 -19.91 -7.19
CA ALA A 84 1.19 -20.38 -7.73
C ALA A 84 0.19 -19.25 -8.01
N HIS A 85 0.15 -18.22 -7.16
CA HIS A 85 -0.67 -17.03 -7.42
C HIS A 85 -0.18 -16.25 -8.64
N LEU A 86 1.13 -16.01 -8.78
CA LEU A 86 1.70 -15.29 -9.92
C LEU A 86 1.46 -16.03 -11.24
N ASP A 87 1.59 -17.36 -11.24
CA ASP A 87 1.36 -18.19 -12.42
C ASP A 87 -0.13 -18.28 -12.79
N GLY A 88 -1.00 -18.38 -11.78
CA GLY A 88 -2.45 -18.46 -11.97
C GLY A 88 -3.13 -17.11 -12.25
N ASN A 89 -2.44 -16.00 -11.97
CA ASN A 89 -2.97 -14.65 -12.10
C ASN A 89 -1.92 -13.69 -12.70
N PRO A 90 -1.65 -13.80 -14.01
CA PRO A 90 -0.70 -12.92 -14.69
C PRO A 90 -1.24 -11.49 -14.85
N HIS A 91 -2.57 -11.32 -14.84
CA HIS A 91 -3.24 -10.04 -15.09
C HIS A 91 -3.80 -9.45 -13.80
N ARG A 92 -2.92 -8.80 -13.02
CA ARG A 92 -3.28 -8.27 -11.70
C ARG A 92 -3.78 -6.84 -11.79
N GLY A 93 -4.89 -6.58 -11.12
CA GLY A 93 -5.45 -5.27 -10.85
C GLY A 93 -4.74 -4.57 -9.70
N LYS A 94 -5.45 -3.64 -9.05
CA LYS A 94 -4.88 -2.86 -7.96
C LYS A 94 -5.90 -2.58 -6.85
N THR A 95 -5.93 -3.49 -5.88
CA THR A 95 -6.41 -3.26 -4.51
C THR A 95 -5.28 -2.65 -3.67
N GLU A 96 -5.62 -1.79 -2.73
CA GLU A 96 -4.66 -1.11 -1.86
C GLU A 96 -5.18 -0.93 -0.43
N ALA A 97 -4.28 -0.69 0.50
CA ALA A 97 -4.59 -0.39 1.88
C ALA A 97 -3.65 0.66 2.45
N TRP A 98 -4.17 1.44 3.38
CA TRP A 98 -3.55 2.64 3.91
C TRP A 98 -3.52 2.62 5.42
N TYR A 99 -2.34 2.81 6.00
CA TYR A 99 -2.19 3.21 7.39
C TYR A 99 -1.89 4.71 7.45
N ILE A 100 -2.74 5.48 8.12
CA ILE A 100 -2.55 6.91 8.30
C ILE A 100 -1.45 7.12 9.35
N ARG A 101 -0.23 7.43 8.91
CA ARG A 101 0.92 7.61 9.80
C ARG A 101 0.84 8.91 10.57
N ALA A 102 0.59 10.00 9.87
CA ALA A 102 0.56 11.33 10.46
C ALA A 102 -0.38 12.25 9.68
N THR A 103 -1.04 13.15 10.40
CA THR A 103 -1.89 14.19 9.86
C THR A 103 -1.57 15.52 10.53
N GLU A 104 -1.64 16.60 9.76
CA GLU A 104 -1.56 17.99 10.21
C GLU A 104 -2.58 18.80 9.41
N GLY A 105 -3.26 19.75 10.05
CA GLY A 105 -4.28 20.58 9.39
C GLY A 105 -5.51 19.77 8.94
N ARG A 106 -6.03 20.10 7.75
CA ARG A 106 -7.23 19.47 7.18
C ARG A 106 -6.83 18.37 6.20
N THR A 107 -7.09 17.13 6.61
CA THR A 107 -6.75 15.93 5.83
C THR A 107 -7.94 14.99 5.72
N GLY A 108 -8.09 14.35 4.56
CA GLY A 108 -9.23 13.49 4.27
C GLY A 108 -9.05 12.59 3.07
N VAL A 109 -10.06 11.76 2.86
CA VAL A 109 -10.24 10.98 1.63
C VAL A 109 -11.63 11.25 1.08
N ALA A 110 -11.74 11.44 -0.23
CA ALA A 110 -12.99 11.34 -0.97
C ALA A 110 -13.07 9.94 -1.56
N ALA A 111 -14.08 9.12 -1.21
CA ALA A 111 -14.17 7.72 -1.67
C ALA A 111 -15.62 7.24 -1.88
N GLY A 112 -16.08 7.37 -3.11
CA GLY A 112 -17.45 7.19 -3.55
C GLY A 112 -17.50 7.31 -5.06
N PRO A 113 -18.61 6.99 -5.71
CA PRO A 113 -20.00 7.02 -5.26
C PRO A 113 -20.47 5.79 -4.46
N ARG A 114 -21.71 5.85 -3.95
CA ARG A 114 -22.38 4.71 -3.28
C ARG A 114 -23.44 4.01 -4.13
N THR A 115 -23.86 4.63 -5.21
CA THR A 115 -24.88 4.11 -6.13
C THR A 115 -24.49 4.44 -7.58
N GLU A 116 -25.05 3.70 -8.53
CA GLU A 116 -24.91 3.99 -9.96
C GLU A 116 -25.40 5.39 -10.33
N GLU A 117 -26.51 5.84 -9.73
CA GLU A 117 -27.04 7.19 -9.95
C GLU A 117 -26.04 8.26 -9.50
N ALA A 118 -25.43 8.08 -8.33
CA ALA A 118 -24.39 8.97 -7.84
C ALA A 118 -23.14 8.94 -8.72
N ALA A 119 -22.79 7.78 -9.29
CA ALA A 119 -21.71 7.64 -10.27
C ALA A 119 -21.99 8.47 -11.53
N GLY A 120 -23.17 8.30 -12.13
CA GLY A 120 -23.57 9.03 -13.33
C GLY A 120 -23.61 10.54 -13.09
N ARG A 121 -24.10 10.98 -11.93
CA ARG A 121 -24.10 12.40 -11.55
C ARG A 121 -22.69 12.96 -11.39
N LEU A 122 -21.81 12.22 -10.71
CA LEU A 122 -20.42 12.65 -10.54
C LEU A 122 -19.66 12.68 -11.87
N GLN A 123 -19.90 11.71 -12.74
CA GLN A 123 -19.36 11.69 -14.10
C GLN A 123 -19.81 12.93 -14.89
N HIS A 124 -21.09 13.30 -14.80
CA HIS A 124 -21.60 14.50 -15.44
C HIS A 124 -20.83 15.74 -14.96
N ILE A 125 -20.78 15.96 -13.64
CA ILE A 125 -20.09 17.13 -13.04
C ILE A 125 -18.64 17.21 -13.51
N ILE A 126 -17.88 16.11 -13.42
CA ILE A 126 -16.47 16.09 -13.83
C ILE A 126 -16.29 16.47 -15.30
N ARG A 127 -17.21 16.04 -16.18
CA ARG A 127 -17.11 16.28 -17.63
C ARG A 127 -17.58 17.65 -18.07
N THR A 128 -18.55 18.26 -17.37
CA THR A 128 -19.21 19.49 -17.82
C THR A 128 -18.83 20.71 -17.00
N GLU A 129 -18.65 20.54 -15.69
CA GLU A 129 -18.41 21.63 -14.73
C GLU A 129 -16.95 21.65 -14.26
N GLY A 130 -16.33 20.47 -14.15
CA GLY A 130 -15.01 20.29 -13.55
C GLY A 130 -15.05 20.34 -12.02
N LEU A 131 -13.89 20.10 -11.40
CA LEU A 131 -13.72 20.18 -9.95
C LEU A 131 -12.58 21.15 -9.62
N PRO A 132 -12.73 22.06 -8.65
CA PRO A 132 -11.60 22.87 -8.22
C PRO A 132 -10.57 21.99 -7.48
N PRO A 133 -9.26 22.32 -7.55
CA PRO A 133 -8.17 21.61 -6.87
C PRO A 133 -8.13 21.93 -5.37
N ASP A 134 -9.30 21.97 -4.74
CA ASP A 134 -9.50 22.40 -3.37
C ASP A 134 -10.85 21.86 -2.92
N VAL A 135 -10.83 20.85 -2.04
CA VAL A 135 -12.06 20.23 -1.53
C VAL A 135 -12.93 21.22 -0.75
N GLU A 136 -12.38 22.33 -0.26
CA GLU A 136 -13.14 23.40 0.39
C GLU A 136 -14.07 24.12 -0.59
N ARG A 137 -13.74 24.10 -1.88
CA ARG A 137 -14.54 24.71 -2.94
C ARG A 137 -15.51 23.74 -3.59
N TRP A 138 -15.48 22.47 -3.21
CA TRP A 138 -16.48 21.50 -3.68
C TRP A 138 -17.83 21.83 -3.06
N SER A 139 -18.88 21.81 -3.89
CA SER A 139 -20.26 21.95 -3.43
C SER A 139 -20.64 20.81 -2.48
N ASP A 140 -21.60 21.05 -1.58
CA ASP A 140 -22.09 20.02 -0.66
C ASP A 140 -22.57 18.76 -1.38
N ASP A 141 -23.13 18.93 -2.57
CA ASP A 141 -23.54 17.82 -3.43
C ASP A 141 -22.35 16.97 -3.90
N VAL A 142 -21.28 17.60 -4.39
CA VAL A 142 -20.04 16.88 -4.78
C VAL A 142 -19.44 16.14 -3.60
N ARG A 143 -19.37 16.79 -2.42
CA ARG A 143 -18.84 16.18 -1.20
C ARG A 143 -19.64 14.95 -0.77
N ARG A 144 -20.97 15.03 -0.86
CA ARG A 144 -21.88 13.92 -0.58
C ARG A 144 -21.75 12.79 -1.61
N LEU A 145 -21.63 13.12 -2.90
CA LEU A 145 -21.46 12.11 -3.96
C LEU A 145 -20.16 11.33 -3.79
N PHE A 146 -19.07 12.02 -3.44
CA PHE A 146 -17.79 11.38 -3.15
C PHE A 146 -17.73 10.65 -1.82
N GLY A 147 -18.58 10.98 -0.84
CA GLY A 147 -18.49 10.42 0.52
C GLY A 147 -17.17 10.78 1.20
N LEU A 148 -17.07 12.02 1.69
CA LEU A 148 -15.86 12.49 2.39
C LEU A 148 -15.66 11.79 3.74
N VAL A 149 -14.44 11.29 3.94
CA VAL A 149 -13.92 10.76 5.20
C VAL A 149 -12.88 11.74 5.73
N GLU A 150 -13.30 12.67 6.58
CA GLU A 150 -12.46 13.68 7.22
C GLU A 150 -13.01 14.08 8.60
N PRO A 151 -12.17 14.51 9.58
CA PRO A 151 -10.72 14.51 9.53
C PRO A 151 -10.14 13.10 9.70
N LEU A 152 -9.07 12.80 8.97
CA LEU A 152 -8.25 11.61 9.24
C LEU A 152 -7.46 11.77 10.53
N LYS A 153 -7.22 10.64 11.20
CA LYS A 153 -6.41 10.56 12.42
C LYS A 153 -5.25 9.59 12.24
N GLY A 154 -4.11 9.93 12.83
CA GLY A 154 -2.98 9.02 12.92
C GLY A 154 -3.39 7.69 13.58
N GLY A 155 -2.97 6.57 12.99
CA GLY A 155 -3.32 5.22 13.41
C GLY A 155 -4.56 4.62 12.74
N GLU A 156 -5.32 5.39 11.96
CA GLU A 156 -6.44 4.84 11.19
C GLU A 156 -5.95 3.94 10.06
N VAL A 157 -6.74 2.89 9.76
CA VAL A 157 -6.44 1.91 8.72
C VAL A 157 -7.60 1.78 7.77
N PHE A 158 -7.30 1.79 6.48
CA PHE A 158 -8.29 1.62 5.44
C PHE A 158 -7.88 0.57 4.41
N LEU A 159 -8.87 -0.14 3.86
CA LEU A 159 -8.73 -0.97 2.67
C LEU A 159 -9.54 -0.29 1.56
N ALA A 160 -8.92 -0.10 0.40
CA ALA A 160 -9.56 0.40 -0.81
C ALA A 160 -9.57 -0.74 -1.84
N PRO A 161 -10.68 -1.51 -1.93
CA PRO A 161 -10.86 -2.51 -2.96
C PRO A 161 -10.72 -1.91 -4.36
N ALA A 162 -10.27 -2.71 -5.32
CA ALA A 162 -10.40 -2.35 -6.74
C ALA A 162 -11.85 -1.93 -7.08
N GLY A 163 -11.98 -0.97 -7.99
CA GLY A 163 -13.23 -0.30 -8.36
C GLY A 163 -13.60 0.88 -7.46
N THR A 164 -12.87 1.10 -6.35
CA THR A 164 -13.09 2.28 -5.50
C THR A 164 -12.58 3.54 -6.19
N LEU A 165 -13.49 4.43 -6.60
CA LEU A 165 -13.16 5.80 -7.00
C LEU A 165 -12.75 6.60 -5.77
N HIS A 166 -11.56 7.18 -5.80
CA HIS A 166 -11.04 7.91 -4.66
C HIS A 166 -10.05 9.04 -5.01
N THR A 167 -9.83 9.93 -4.04
CA THR A 167 -8.66 10.80 -3.93
C THR A 167 -8.34 11.08 -2.46
N MET A 168 -7.08 11.34 -2.15
CA MET A 168 -6.61 11.70 -0.81
C MET A 168 -6.15 13.16 -0.81
N PHE A 169 -6.33 13.84 0.32
CA PHE A 169 -6.02 15.27 0.39
C PHE A 169 -5.45 15.72 1.72
N ALA A 170 -4.62 16.77 1.64
CA ALA A 170 -4.16 17.60 2.74
C ALA A 170 -4.27 19.06 2.28
N VAL A 171 -5.42 19.69 2.49
CA VAL A 171 -5.71 21.00 1.87
C VAL A 171 -5.56 22.12 2.90
N GLY A 172 -4.86 23.18 2.52
CA GLY A 172 -4.49 24.29 3.38
C GLY A 172 -2.97 24.38 3.58
N PRO A 173 -2.43 25.59 3.81
CA PRO A 173 -0.99 25.85 3.74
C PRO A 173 -0.15 25.05 4.75
N GLU A 174 -0.74 24.73 5.91
CA GLU A 174 -0.10 23.94 6.96
C GLU A 174 -0.53 22.46 6.96
N SER A 175 -1.37 22.05 6.00
CA SER A 175 -1.92 20.71 5.98
C SER A 175 -0.92 19.70 5.41
N ARG A 176 -0.76 18.57 6.12
CA ARG A 176 0.14 17.48 5.74
C ARG A 176 -0.50 16.13 6.01
N LEU A 177 -0.31 15.18 5.11
CA LEU A 177 -0.78 13.80 5.26
C LEU A 177 0.33 12.83 4.88
N ILE A 178 0.70 11.94 5.80
CA ILE A 178 1.64 10.85 5.57
C ILE A 178 0.91 9.52 5.70
N ILE A 179 0.98 8.71 4.65
CA ILE A 179 0.30 7.40 4.57
C ILE A 179 1.33 6.32 4.28
N ASP A 180 1.25 5.20 4.98
CA ASP A 180 1.91 3.96 4.57
C ASP A 180 0.94 3.12 3.75
N GLU A 181 1.24 2.95 2.47
CA GLU A 181 0.44 2.17 1.53
C GLU A 181 1.07 0.81 1.27
N ILE A 182 0.23 -0.21 1.28
CA ILE A 182 0.48 -1.50 0.63
C ILE A 182 -0.55 -1.68 -0.48
N GLN A 183 -0.13 -2.24 -1.61
CA GLN A 183 -1.01 -2.51 -2.74
C GLN A 183 -0.56 -3.76 -3.49
N GLN A 184 -1.43 -4.27 -4.37
CA GLN A 184 -1.04 -5.28 -5.35
C GLN A 184 0.13 -4.79 -6.21
N GLY A 185 1.08 -5.70 -6.45
CA GLY A 185 2.02 -5.63 -7.55
C GLY A 185 1.30 -6.03 -8.84
N TYR A 186 1.58 -5.33 -9.93
CA TYR A 186 0.85 -5.43 -11.20
C TYR A 186 1.81 -5.68 -12.37
N GLY A 187 1.23 -5.90 -13.56
CA GLY A 187 1.99 -6.19 -14.77
C GLY A 187 2.99 -7.33 -14.61
N GLU A 188 4.21 -7.12 -15.09
CA GLU A 188 5.30 -8.12 -15.04
C GLU A 188 6.01 -8.22 -13.68
N SER A 189 5.53 -7.53 -12.64
CA SER A 189 6.14 -7.58 -11.30
C SER A 189 6.12 -9.00 -10.73
N ARG A 190 7.28 -9.55 -10.41
CA ARG A 190 7.43 -10.85 -9.74
C ARG A 190 7.20 -10.78 -8.23
N LEU A 191 7.04 -9.58 -7.66
CA LEU A 191 6.59 -9.41 -6.28
C LEU A 191 5.08 -9.07 -6.32
N PRO A 192 4.21 -9.85 -5.64
CA PRO A 192 2.76 -9.63 -5.70
C PRO A 192 2.29 -8.42 -4.88
N THR A 193 3.16 -7.80 -4.09
CA THR A 193 2.86 -6.57 -3.34
C THR A 193 3.82 -5.45 -3.70
N LEU A 194 3.38 -4.22 -3.47
CA LEU A 194 4.22 -3.02 -3.45
C LEU A 194 3.95 -2.26 -2.14
N THR A 195 5.01 -1.88 -1.44
CA THR A 195 4.95 -1.07 -0.22
C THR A 195 5.58 0.30 -0.50
N LYS A 196 4.86 1.38 -0.18
CA LYS A 196 5.35 2.76 -0.32
C LYS A 196 4.78 3.69 0.75
N ILE A 197 5.38 4.85 0.88
CA ILE A 197 4.88 5.97 1.68
C ILE A 197 4.38 7.04 0.72
N LEU A 198 3.21 7.60 0.99
CA LEU A 198 2.71 8.81 0.35
C LEU A 198 2.86 10.00 1.30
N ALA A 199 3.31 11.14 0.78
CA ALA A 199 3.45 12.38 1.52
C ALA A 199 2.79 13.52 0.74
N VAL A 200 1.67 14.03 1.27
CA VAL A 200 0.84 15.05 0.65
C VAL A 200 0.92 16.33 1.46
N GLN A 201 1.10 17.48 0.79
CA GLN A 201 1.11 18.78 1.45
C GLN A 201 0.37 19.82 0.61
N ASN A 202 -0.56 20.55 1.26
CA ASN A 202 -1.32 21.66 0.67
C ASN A 202 -1.89 21.36 -0.74
N ASP A 203 -2.37 20.13 -0.95
CA ASP A 203 -2.85 19.65 -2.24
C ASP A 203 -3.72 18.39 -2.03
N LEU A 204 -4.25 17.88 -3.14
CA LEU A 204 -4.96 16.62 -3.26
C LEU A 204 -4.39 15.79 -4.42
N LEU A 205 -4.46 14.47 -4.29
CA LEU A 205 -4.10 13.55 -5.37
C LEU A 205 -5.13 13.64 -6.49
N SER A 206 -4.79 13.08 -7.65
CA SER A 206 -5.77 12.94 -8.72
C SER A 206 -6.97 12.08 -8.28
N VAL A 207 -8.16 12.41 -8.78
CA VAL A 207 -9.32 11.52 -8.71
C VAL A 207 -9.07 10.33 -9.60
N GLN A 208 -9.07 9.13 -9.02
CA GLN A 208 -8.63 7.92 -9.70
C GLN A 208 -9.41 6.69 -9.25
N VAL A 209 -9.37 5.67 -10.10
CA VAL A 209 -9.93 4.34 -9.84
C VAL A 209 -8.96 3.29 -10.35
N HIS A 210 -9.05 2.11 -9.78
CA HIS A 210 -8.17 0.99 -10.08
C HIS A 210 -9.01 -0.23 -10.49
N PRO A 211 -8.70 -0.91 -11.62
CA PRO A 211 -9.39 -2.12 -12.03
C PRO A 211 -9.04 -3.30 -11.12
N GLY A 212 -9.95 -4.27 -11.07
CA GLY A 212 -9.66 -5.59 -10.48
C GLY A 212 -9.00 -6.53 -11.49
N ASP A 213 -8.51 -7.68 -11.03
CA ASP A 213 -7.79 -8.66 -11.83
C ASP A 213 -8.58 -9.10 -13.09
N ALA A 214 -9.87 -9.41 -12.92
CA ALA A 214 -10.73 -9.83 -14.02
C ALA A 214 -10.86 -8.76 -15.13
N THR A 215 -10.91 -7.49 -14.74
CA THR A 215 -10.94 -6.38 -15.70
C THR A 215 -9.63 -6.26 -16.46
N VAL A 216 -8.49 -6.38 -15.76
CA VAL A 216 -7.18 -6.35 -16.41
C VAL A 216 -7.03 -7.54 -17.37
N ALA A 217 -7.51 -8.72 -16.98
CA ALA A 217 -7.51 -9.91 -17.84
C ALA A 217 -8.37 -9.71 -19.11
N ALA A 218 -9.59 -9.19 -18.97
CA ALA A 218 -10.47 -8.92 -20.11
C ALA A 218 -9.89 -7.86 -21.05
N ALA A 219 -9.21 -6.84 -20.52
CA ALA A 219 -8.49 -5.86 -21.33
C ALA A 219 -7.31 -6.51 -22.08
N ALA A 220 -6.52 -7.34 -21.39
CA ALA A 220 -5.37 -8.03 -21.98
C ALA A 220 -5.76 -9.06 -23.06
N SER A 221 -6.90 -9.73 -22.92
CA SER A 221 -7.41 -10.69 -23.92
C SER A 221 -8.12 -10.02 -25.10
N GLY A 222 -8.39 -8.71 -25.03
CA GLY A 222 -9.14 -7.96 -26.05
C GLY A 222 -10.66 -8.10 -25.93
N GLU A 223 -11.18 -8.71 -24.86
CA GLU A 223 -12.62 -8.76 -24.55
C GLU A 223 -13.18 -7.41 -24.11
N MET A 224 -12.34 -6.55 -23.54
CA MET A 224 -12.69 -5.19 -23.14
C MET A 224 -11.83 -4.17 -23.90
N GLU A 225 -12.48 -3.34 -24.71
CA GLU A 225 -11.80 -2.21 -25.35
C GLU A 225 -11.43 -1.14 -24.31
N VAL A 226 -10.13 -0.88 -24.19
CA VAL A 226 -9.52 0.13 -23.33
C VAL A 226 -8.46 0.89 -24.11
N ASP A 227 -8.39 2.20 -23.90
CA ASP A 227 -7.44 3.13 -24.51
C ASP A 227 -6.17 3.35 -23.66
N GLN A 228 -6.04 2.57 -22.58
CA GLN A 228 -4.90 2.56 -21.66
C GLN A 228 -4.45 1.12 -21.42
N ASP A 229 -3.13 0.90 -21.38
CA ASP A 229 -2.56 -0.38 -20.96
C ASP A 229 -2.70 -0.57 -19.44
N LEU A 230 -3.76 -1.28 -19.04
CA LEU A 230 -4.06 -1.55 -17.63
C LEU A 230 -3.08 -2.55 -16.98
N GLN A 231 -2.31 -3.31 -17.77
CA GLN A 231 -1.29 -4.21 -17.22
C GLN A 231 -0.04 -3.43 -16.81
N ALA A 232 0.41 -2.52 -17.67
CA ALA A 232 1.57 -1.68 -17.39
C ALA A 232 1.28 -0.62 -16.31
N ASN A 233 0.06 -0.07 -16.30
CA ASN A 233 -0.36 0.92 -15.31
C ASN A 233 -1.88 0.80 -15.03
N PRO A 234 -2.28 0.15 -13.91
CA PRO A 234 -3.69 0.03 -13.54
C PRO A 234 -4.28 1.31 -12.93
N THR A 235 -3.54 2.41 -12.80
CA THR A 235 -4.12 3.66 -12.31
C THR A 235 -4.84 4.40 -13.43
N VAL A 236 -6.17 4.31 -13.44
CA VAL A 236 -7.01 5.10 -14.35
C VAL A 236 -7.39 6.40 -13.66
N ARG A 237 -6.87 7.49 -14.20
CA ARG A 237 -7.11 8.83 -13.68
C ARG A 237 -8.31 9.44 -14.34
N ILE A 238 -9.27 9.87 -13.54
CA ILE A 238 -10.49 10.52 -14.00
C ILE A 238 -10.31 12.03 -14.08
N TYR A 239 -9.60 12.60 -13.10
CA TYR A 239 -9.41 14.04 -13.01
C TYR A 239 -8.11 14.39 -12.26
N ASP A 240 -7.26 15.23 -12.85
CA ASP A 240 -5.99 15.71 -12.28
C ASP A 240 -5.94 17.23 -12.13
N PHE A 241 -7.10 17.90 -12.21
CA PHE A 241 -7.21 19.35 -12.02
C PHE A 241 -6.34 20.15 -12.99
N GLY A 242 -6.14 19.63 -14.21
CA GLY A 242 -5.32 20.27 -15.24
C GLY A 242 -3.81 20.18 -15.03
N ARG A 243 -3.32 19.39 -14.05
CA ARG A 243 -1.87 19.25 -13.79
C ARG A 243 -1.13 18.53 -14.91
N ARG A 244 -1.76 17.57 -15.60
CA ARG A 244 -1.14 16.82 -16.70
C ARG A 244 -2.18 16.19 -17.64
N PRO A 245 -1.81 15.91 -18.90
CA PRO A 245 -2.65 15.11 -19.80
C PRO A 245 -2.73 13.64 -19.36
N GLY A 246 -3.70 12.88 -19.90
CA GLY A 246 -3.91 11.47 -19.58
C GLY A 246 -5.01 11.22 -18.54
N GLU A 247 -6.06 12.03 -18.58
CA GLU A 247 -7.32 11.78 -17.88
C GLU A 247 -8.24 10.95 -18.79
N HIS A 248 -8.81 9.88 -18.26
CA HIS A 248 -9.72 8.95 -18.95
C HIS A 248 -11.03 8.83 -18.17
N PRO A 249 -11.84 9.89 -18.06
CA PRO A 249 -13.05 9.87 -17.24
C PRO A 249 -14.06 8.82 -17.71
N GLU A 250 -14.21 8.60 -19.03
CA GLU A 250 -15.13 7.58 -19.54
C GLU A 250 -14.70 6.16 -19.14
N LEU A 251 -13.42 5.82 -19.32
CA LEU A 251 -12.88 4.54 -18.86
C LEU A 251 -13.00 4.43 -17.34
N GLY A 252 -12.59 5.45 -16.59
CA GLY A 252 -12.60 5.40 -15.13
C GLY A 252 -13.99 5.14 -14.58
N PHE A 253 -15.03 5.84 -15.05
CA PHE A 253 -16.40 5.57 -14.58
C PHE A 253 -16.93 4.19 -14.98
N ARG A 254 -16.45 3.56 -16.06
CA ARG A 254 -16.73 2.13 -16.37
C ARG A 254 -16.11 1.17 -15.36
N LEU A 255 -15.06 1.59 -14.66
CA LEU A 255 -14.34 0.78 -13.66
C LEU A 255 -14.87 0.98 -12.24
N VAL A 256 -15.71 1.99 -12.01
CA VAL A 256 -16.23 2.28 -10.67
C VAL A 256 -17.18 1.17 -10.25
N ASP A 257 -16.93 0.61 -9.07
CA ASP A 257 -17.87 -0.25 -8.37
C ASP A 257 -18.46 0.55 -7.19
N PRO A 258 -19.76 0.95 -7.25
CA PRO A 258 -20.40 1.64 -6.13
C PRO A 258 -20.43 0.84 -4.82
N GLY A 259 -20.33 -0.49 -4.93
CA GLY A 259 -20.20 -1.45 -3.84
C GLY A 259 -18.77 -1.58 -3.30
N GLY A 260 -17.74 -1.16 -4.03
CA GLY A 260 -16.33 -1.20 -3.62
C GLY A 260 -16.11 -0.34 -2.38
N GLY A 261 -15.96 0.98 -2.58
CA GLY A 261 -15.88 2.00 -1.53
C GLY A 261 -14.72 1.83 -0.54
N LEU A 262 -14.31 2.93 0.10
CA LEU A 262 -13.28 2.83 1.14
C LEU A 262 -13.80 2.06 2.35
N ARG A 263 -13.01 1.12 2.88
CA ARG A 263 -13.36 0.30 4.06
C ARG A 263 -12.50 0.68 5.24
N ARG A 264 -13.10 0.89 6.40
CA ARG A 264 -12.39 1.22 7.64
C ARG A 264 -12.10 -0.07 8.39
N VAL A 265 -10.82 -0.36 8.60
CA VAL A 265 -10.38 -1.58 9.25
C VAL A 265 -10.16 -1.32 10.74
N ALA A 266 -10.63 -2.25 11.57
CA ALA A 266 -10.33 -2.26 13.00
C ALA A 266 -9.19 -3.26 13.25
N PRO A 267 -7.95 -2.79 13.51
CA PRO A 267 -6.83 -3.70 13.70
C PRO A 267 -7.04 -4.68 14.85
N VAL A 268 -6.44 -5.86 14.73
CA VAL A 268 -6.50 -6.93 15.73
C VAL A 268 -5.11 -7.17 16.29
N ALA A 269 -4.91 -6.78 17.55
CA ALA A 269 -3.68 -7.06 18.29
C ALA A 269 -3.73 -8.41 19.00
N VAL A 270 -2.60 -9.11 18.95
CA VAL A 270 -2.30 -10.36 19.65
C VAL A 270 -0.98 -10.17 20.38
N GLU A 271 -1.01 -10.42 21.69
CA GLU A 271 0.20 -10.53 22.49
C GLU A 271 0.84 -11.89 22.26
N LEU A 272 2.14 -11.87 22.02
CA LEU A 272 3.00 -13.03 21.89
C LEU A 272 3.85 -13.15 23.17
N GLU A 273 4.60 -14.24 23.30
CA GLU A 273 5.52 -14.43 24.42
C GLU A 273 6.58 -13.31 24.49
N GLU A 274 7.17 -13.09 25.66
CA GLU A 274 8.31 -12.17 25.85
C GLU A 274 8.02 -10.69 25.51
N GLY A 275 6.76 -10.25 25.67
CA GLY A 275 6.38 -8.84 25.53
C GLY A 275 6.40 -8.34 24.09
N ARG A 276 6.23 -9.25 23.13
CA ARG A 276 6.06 -8.97 21.71
C ARG A 276 4.57 -8.85 21.39
N THR A 277 4.21 -7.96 20.48
CA THR A 277 2.83 -7.82 20.01
C THR A 277 2.82 -7.78 18.49
N ILE A 278 1.92 -8.54 17.88
CA ILE A 278 1.56 -8.39 16.48
C ILE A 278 0.16 -7.78 16.39
N GLU A 279 0.03 -6.72 15.62
CA GLU A 279 -1.26 -6.13 15.30
C GLU A 279 -1.52 -6.28 13.80
N VAL A 280 -2.48 -7.13 13.45
CA VAL A 280 -2.92 -7.30 12.06
C VAL A 280 -3.78 -6.11 11.71
N MET A 281 -3.26 -5.23 10.85
CA MET A 281 -3.94 -4.01 10.45
C MET A 281 -4.83 -4.23 9.24
N VAL A 282 -4.41 -5.09 8.31
CA VAL A 282 -5.19 -5.51 7.14
C VAL A 282 -4.90 -6.98 6.81
N ALA A 283 -5.95 -7.72 6.48
CA ALA A 283 -5.87 -9.07 5.95
C ALA A 283 -6.81 -9.20 4.73
N ASP A 284 -6.21 -9.20 3.55
CA ASP A 284 -6.88 -9.29 2.26
C ASP A 284 -6.23 -10.43 1.43
N PRO A 285 -6.94 -11.09 0.50
CA PRO A 285 -6.35 -12.16 -0.31
C PRO A 285 -5.10 -11.76 -1.10
N HIS A 286 -4.91 -10.47 -1.38
CA HIS A 286 -3.78 -9.97 -2.14
C HIS A 286 -2.58 -9.58 -1.27
N PHE A 287 -2.82 -9.19 -0.02
CA PHE A 287 -1.76 -8.77 0.90
C PHE A 287 -2.22 -8.72 2.36
N THR A 288 -1.26 -8.74 3.27
CA THR A 288 -1.45 -8.41 4.68
C THR A 288 -0.45 -7.35 5.10
N LYS A 289 -0.89 -6.47 5.99
CA LYS A 289 -0.06 -5.44 6.61
C LYS A 289 -0.22 -5.54 8.12
N ASN A 290 0.90 -5.71 8.80
CA ASN A 290 0.95 -5.95 10.24
C ASN A 290 1.89 -4.95 10.90
N ARG A 291 1.63 -4.63 12.17
CA ARG A 291 2.56 -3.90 13.02
C ARG A 291 3.12 -4.85 14.06
N PHE A 292 4.42 -5.08 14.00
CA PHE A 292 5.14 -5.87 15.00
C PHE A 292 5.85 -4.94 15.97
N THR A 293 5.69 -5.17 17.27
CA THR A 293 6.38 -4.39 18.30
C THR A 293 7.12 -5.29 19.27
N LEU A 294 8.28 -4.84 19.72
CA LEU A 294 9.06 -5.49 20.76
C LEU A 294 9.71 -4.47 21.70
N LYS A 295 9.86 -4.85 22.97
CA LYS A 295 10.50 -4.03 24.00
C LYS A 295 12.01 -4.08 23.92
N SER A 296 12.67 -3.03 24.39
CA SER A 296 14.13 -3.02 24.58
C SER A 296 14.60 -4.26 25.34
N GLY A 297 15.66 -4.90 24.82
CA GLY A 297 16.23 -6.13 25.38
C GLY A 297 15.49 -7.41 25.04
N ALA A 298 14.30 -7.35 24.42
CA ALA A 298 13.60 -8.54 23.94
C ALA A 298 14.25 -9.09 22.67
N THR A 299 14.26 -10.41 22.53
CA THR A 299 14.64 -11.12 21.31
C THR A 299 13.48 -12.00 20.90
N GLY A 300 13.10 -11.99 19.62
CA GLY A 300 12.13 -12.98 19.14
C GLY A 300 11.82 -12.86 17.65
N GLY A 301 11.16 -13.89 17.13
CA GLY A 301 10.59 -13.91 15.78
C GLY A 301 9.06 -13.90 15.82
N LEU A 302 8.46 -13.80 14.65
CA LEU A 302 7.02 -14.04 14.45
C LEU A 302 6.71 -15.52 14.18
N GLY A 303 7.72 -16.32 13.86
CA GLY A 303 7.56 -17.72 13.43
C GLY A 303 6.96 -17.81 12.02
N LEU A 304 6.66 -19.04 11.61
CA LEU A 304 6.01 -19.32 10.33
C LEU A 304 4.53 -18.97 10.41
N ILE A 305 4.15 -17.81 9.88
CA ILE A 305 2.75 -17.36 9.83
C ILE A 305 2.23 -17.44 8.39
N TYR A 306 3.01 -16.99 7.42
CA TYR A 306 2.53 -16.82 6.05
C TYR A 306 2.97 -17.94 5.10
N GLY A 307 4.12 -18.57 5.36
CA GLY A 307 4.78 -19.40 4.36
C GLY A 307 5.18 -18.57 3.14
N SER A 308 5.55 -17.30 3.37
CA SER A 308 5.78 -16.29 2.35
C SER A 308 6.94 -15.38 2.74
N TYR A 309 7.39 -14.56 1.79
CA TYR A 309 8.35 -13.50 2.08
C TYR A 309 7.76 -12.47 3.04
N ARG A 310 8.64 -11.69 3.68
CA ARG A 310 8.26 -10.56 4.53
C ARG A 310 9.00 -9.31 4.11
N ILE A 311 8.31 -8.18 4.13
CA ILE A 311 8.91 -6.85 4.01
C ILE A 311 8.88 -6.20 5.39
N MET A 312 10.04 -6.15 6.03
CA MET A 312 10.22 -5.57 7.36
C MET A 312 10.66 -4.11 7.24
N HIS A 313 9.76 -3.16 7.48
CA HIS A 313 10.07 -1.73 7.50
C HIS A 313 10.15 -1.22 8.94
N CYS A 314 11.33 -0.78 9.37
CA CYS A 314 11.54 -0.29 10.74
C CYS A 314 10.95 1.12 10.93
N LEU A 315 9.92 1.22 11.76
CA LEU A 315 9.23 2.49 12.06
C LEU A 315 9.91 3.25 13.19
N LYS A 316 10.47 2.51 14.14
CA LYS A 316 11.03 3.04 15.38
C LYS A 316 12.07 2.07 15.91
N GLY A 317 13.07 2.64 16.57
CA GLY A 317 14.03 1.92 17.38
C GLY A 317 15.23 1.46 16.57
N GLU A 318 16.02 0.63 17.23
CA GLU A 318 17.26 0.03 16.75
C GLU A 318 17.29 -1.42 17.22
N ALA A 319 17.59 -2.33 16.30
CA ALA A 319 17.66 -3.75 16.57
C ALA A 319 18.68 -4.44 15.67
N GLU A 320 18.93 -5.71 15.93
CA GLU A 320 19.58 -6.61 15.00
C GLU A 320 18.55 -7.60 14.44
N LEU A 321 18.47 -7.72 13.11
CA LEU A 321 17.74 -8.79 12.43
C LEU A 321 18.70 -9.91 12.10
N SER A 322 18.34 -11.14 12.45
CA SER A 322 19.13 -12.33 12.12
C SER A 322 18.26 -13.44 11.54
N ALA A 323 18.83 -14.15 10.57
CA ALA A 323 18.26 -15.36 9.96
C ALA A 323 19.39 -16.13 9.26
N ALA A 324 19.34 -17.46 9.27
CA ALA A 324 20.43 -18.31 8.81
C ALA A 324 21.78 -17.90 9.42
N SER A 325 22.83 -17.80 8.60
CA SER A 325 24.18 -17.41 9.06
C SER A 325 24.43 -15.89 9.03
N ARG A 326 23.38 -15.06 8.98
CA ARG A 326 23.52 -13.61 8.81
C ARG A 326 22.76 -12.85 9.89
N ALA A 327 23.41 -11.81 10.40
CA ALA A 327 22.80 -10.76 11.20
C ALA A 327 23.05 -9.39 10.54
N MET A 328 22.15 -8.44 10.70
CA MET A 328 22.32 -7.06 10.27
C MET A 328 21.66 -6.07 11.25
N PRO A 329 22.31 -4.94 11.55
CA PRO A 329 21.68 -3.88 12.34
C PRO A 329 20.60 -3.20 11.49
N VAL A 330 19.45 -2.92 12.10
CA VAL A 330 18.39 -2.12 11.49
C VAL A 330 18.01 -0.97 12.42
N ARG A 331 17.63 0.14 11.81
CA ARG A 331 17.13 1.32 12.52
C ARG A 331 15.96 1.90 11.74
N ARG A 332 15.26 2.85 12.37
CA ARG A 332 14.15 3.59 11.74
C ARG A 332 14.49 4.01 10.30
N GLY A 333 13.59 3.66 9.38
CA GLY A 333 13.70 3.96 7.96
C GLY A 333 14.30 2.82 7.12
N ASP A 334 15.00 1.85 7.74
CA ASP A 334 15.47 0.67 7.03
C ASP A 334 14.29 -0.23 6.62
N THR A 335 14.37 -0.77 5.40
CA THR A 335 13.46 -1.80 4.89
C THR A 335 14.26 -3.04 4.52
N VAL A 336 13.82 -4.21 4.97
CA VAL A 336 14.48 -5.50 4.71
C VAL A 336 13.49 -6.47 4.07
N PHE A 337 13.86 -7.00 2.90
CA PHE A 337 13.21 -8.16 2.31
C PHE A 337 13.75 -9.43 2.99
N VAL A 338 12.83 -10.24 3.51
CA VAL A 338 13.10 -11.54 4.12
C VAL A 338 12.51 -12.62 3.21
N PRO A 339 13.34 -13.46 2.58
CA PRO A 339 12.89 -14.61 1.79
C PRO A 339 11.97 -15.55 2.59
N ALA A 340 11.02 -16.19 1.91
CA ALA A 340 10.08 -17.13 2.51
C ALA A 340 10.78 -18.30 3.24
N CYS A 341 11.87 -18.83 2.68
CA CYS A 341 12.66 -19.89 3.29
C CYS A 341 13.34 -19.48 4.61
N LEU A 342 13.39 -18.18 4.93
CA LEU A 342 13.99 -17.64 6.16
C LEU A 342 12.94 -17.17 7.16
N GLU A 343 11.64 -17.28 6.86
CA GLU A 343 10.56 -16.77 7.72
C GLU A 343 10.63 -17.37 9.14
N GLU A 344 10.75 -18.69 9.24
CA GLU A 344 10.78 -19.38 10.53
C GLU A 344 12.04 -19.07 11.35
N GLU A 345 13.17 -18.81 10.68
CA GLU A 345 14.46 -18.51 11.29
C GLU A 345 14.62 -17.04 11.68
N LEU A 346 13.75 -16.14 11.18
CA LEU A 346 13.86 -14.70 11.44
C LEU A 346 13.76 -14.39 12.94
N ARG A 347 14.76 -13.70 13.46
CA ARG A 347 14.81 -13.18 14.83
C ARG A 347 15.15 -11.70 14.81
N ILE A 348 14.59 -10.97 15.77
CA ILE A 348 14.83 -9.55 16.00
C ILE A 348 15.26 -9.38 17.45
N THR A 349 16.44 -8.82 17.68
CA THR A 349 16.97 -8.48 19.01
C THR A 349 16.96 -6.97 19.18
N ALA A 350 16.07 -6.45 20.02
CA ALA A 350 15.91 -5.02 20.25
C ALA A 350 16.99 -4.44 21.15
N ALA A 351 17.70 -3.42 20.65
CA ALA A 351 18.48 -2.53 21.51
C ALA A 351 17.55 -1.50 22.21
N THR A 352 16.50 -1.04 21.52
CA THR A 352 15.50 -0.10 22.06
C THR A 352 14.08 -0.59 21.77
N ASP A 353 13.06 0.08 22.30
CA ASP A 353 11.66 -0.22 21.93
C ASP A 353 11.48 -0.06 20.41
N CYS A 354 11.17 -1.16 19.73
CA CYS A 354 11.09 -1.22 18.28
C CYS A 354 9.66 -1.43 17.79
N ALA A 355 9.39 -0.89 16.60
CA ALA A 355 8.17 -1.15 15.85
C ALA A 355 8.51 -1.33 14.37
N TYR A 356 7.87 -2.31 13.74
CA TYR A 356 8.03 -2.61 12.32
C TYR A 356 6.67 -2.69 11.65
N PHE A 357 6.59 -2.27 10.39
CA PHE A 357 5.63 -2.91 9.49
C PHE A 357 6.20 -4.22 8.97
N ASP A 358 5.32 -5.20 8.90
CA ASP A 358 5.54 -6.55 8.41
C ASP A 358 4.48 -6.83 7.34
N ASP A 359 4.85 -6.54 6.10
CA ASP A 359 3.99 -6.69 4.93
C ASP A 359 4.32 -8.01 4.22
N ALA A 360 3.30 -8.76 3.81
CA ALA A 360 3.45 -10.07 3.18
C ALA A 360 2.28 -10.41 2.26
N PHE A 361 2.43 -11.48 1.47
CA PHE A 361 1.31 -12.12 0.76
C PHE A 361 0.73 -13.26 1.64
N PRO A 362 -0.53 -13.16 2.09
CA PRO A 362 -1.03 -14.06 3.11
C PRO A 362 -1.66 -15.35 2.55
N ASP A 363 -1.65 -16.39 3.37
CA ASP A 363 -2.76 -17.34 3.41
C ASP A 363 -3.77 -16.88 4.46
N VAL A 364 -4.89 -16.31 3.99
CA VAL A 364 -5.95 -15.76 4.87
C VAL A 364 -6.51 -16.81 5.82
N ALA A 365 -6.58 -18.08 5.41
CA ALA A 365 -7.07 -19.16 6.27
C ALA A 365 -6.06 -19.47 7.40
N VAL A 366 -4.77 -19.50 7.07
CA VAL A 366 -3.71 -19.69 8.07
C VAL A 366 -3.66 -18.51 9.04
N LEU A 367 -3.74 -17.28 8.55
CA LEU A 367 -3.80 -16.08 9.38
C LEU A 367 -5.02 -16.08 10.31
N SER A 368 -6.19 -16.47 9.79
CA SER A 368 -7.41 -16.60 10.61
C SER A 368 -7.25 -17.65 11.71
N LYS A 369 -6.65 -18.81 11.39
CA LYS A 369 -6.33 -19.85 12.37
C LYS A 369 -5.36 -19.33 13.43
N PHE A 370 -4.30 -18.63 13.02
CA PHE A 370 -3.33 -18.02 13.93
C PHE A 370 -4.00 -17.05 14.92
N LEU A 371 -4.89 -16.18 14.44
CA LEU A 371 -5.63 -15.26 15.30
C LEU A 371 -6.55 -16.03 16.27
N GLY A 372 -7.25 -17.05 15.78
CA GLY A 372 -8.14 -17.89 16.59
C GLY A 372 -7.40 -18.66 17.70
N THR A 373 -6.21 -19.20 17.41
CA THR A 373 -5.38 -19.88 18.43
C THR A 373 -4.87 -18.93 19.50
N HIS A 374 -4.83 -17.62 19.21
CA HIS A 374 -4.48 -16.56 20.16
C HIS A 374 -5.71 -15.86 20.76
N GLY A 375 -6.88 -16.51 20.72
CA GLY A 375 -8.07 -16.06 21.44
C GLY A 375 -8.86 -14.92 20.79
N VAL A 376 -8.56 -14.58 19.53
CA VAL A 376 -9.38 -13.62 18.78
C VAL A 376 -10.71 -14.28 18.41
N SER A 377 -11.84 -13.62 18.69
CA SER A 377 -13.16 -14.14 18.35
C SER A 377 -13.39 -14.22 16.84
N ALA A 378 -14.20 -15.18 16.41
CA ALA A 378 -14.59 -15.33 15.00
C ALA A 378 -15.19 -14.04 14.41
N SER A 379 -16.02 -13.33 15.17
CA SER A 379 -16.62 -12.05 14.75
C SER A 379 -15.59 -10.94 14.51
N ARG A 380 -14.51 -10.90 15.30
CA ARG A 380 -13.42 -9.93 15.11
C ARG A 380 -12.57 -10.29 13.89
N ILE A 381 -12.33 -11.58 13.67
CA ILE A 381 -11.64 -12.06 12.46
C ILE A 381 -12.49 -11.72 11.23
N GLU A 382 -13.79 -11.99 11.24
CA GLU A 382 -14.70 -11.64 10.15
C GLU A 382 -14.69 -10.13 9.86
N SER A 383 -14.73 -9.30 10.90
CA SER A 383 -14.67 -7.83 10.73
C SER A 383 -13.33 -7.33 10.17
N LEU A 384 -12.24 -8.07 10.40
CA LEU A 384 -10.92 -7.77 9.83
C LEU A 384 -10.85 -8.16 8.34
N LEU A 385 -11.48 -9.28 7.97
CA LEU A 385 -11.50 -9.80 6.59
C LEU A 385 -12.54 -9.10 5.70
N ALA A 386 -13.63 -8.62 6.28
CA ALA A 386 -14.71 -7.93 5.60
C ALA A 386 -15.02 -6.60 6.31
N PRO A 387 -14.08 -5.63 6.29
CA PRO A 387 -14.24 -4.38 7.00
C PRO A 387 -15.45 -3.58 6.46
N PRO A 388 -16.20 -2.90 7.35
CA PRO A 388 -17.32 -2.09 6.94
C PRO A 388 -16.86 -0.90 6.09
N ARG A 389 -17.76 -0.40 5.24
CA ARG A 389 -17.50 0.84 4.50
C ARG A 389 -17.25 1.99 5.48
N ALA A 390 -16.24 2.80 5.19
CA ALA A 390 -15.98 4.02 5.92
C ALA A 390 -17.18 4.96 5.75
N LEU A 391 -17.70 5.45 6.88
CA LEU A 391 -18.82 6.38 6.91
C LEU A 391 -18.33 7.82 6.77
N GLU A 392 -19.24 8.69 6.31
CA GLU A 392 -19.03 10.14 6.31
C GLU A 392 -19.01 10.65 7.75
N ALA A 393 -18.26 11.71 8.01
CA ALA A 393 -18.32 12.36 9.31
C ALA A 393 -19.72 12.95 9.54
N GLY A 394 -20.43 12.44 10.55
CA GLY A 394 -21.74 12.93 10.96
C GLY A 394 -22.95 12.11 10.48
N SER A 395 -22.76 10.92 9.90
CA SER A 395 -23.84 9.97 9.58
C SER A 395 -24.25 9.09 10.76
#